data_AF-A0A974VU14-F1
#
_entry.id   AF-A0A974VU14-F1
#
_cell.length_a   1.000
_cell.length_b   1.000
_cell.length_c   1.000
_cell.angle_alpha   90.00
_cell.angle_beta   90.00
_cell.angle_gamma   90.00
#
_symmetry.space_group_name_H-M   'P 1'
#
loop_
_entity.id
_entity.type
_entity.pdbx_description
1 polymer ?
#
loop_
_entity_poly.entity_id
_entity_poly.type
_entity_poly.pdbx_seq_one_letter_code
_entity_poly.pdbx_strand_id
1 'polypeptide(L)'
;MDNVGFDQLVTLCRAIEFKENSREGLLTIADDTQRQLLDSLIADGGEEFGLSLRSGDPYTSSIGDTIELEVGDPRIRLGIIATDLDNLLIAPKAQLREPKRYFLIDSKFSNSDETVPDAIIRYRQVLALIRLLKEAAAFLDEEAGDFIFVDDGKFQLPIRYTKNDLQQIDIIVIERLLESFGNDTHREQKIAILAKSVRTVCGSAIPNERFSTLLRHLSDLQKSFSEGYRLFVADFSYDKIANQLETAKLEEITKIHKTFSDIQNQILGIPVATVVVATQMKQVTGIGYEFWVNTAVLIGCWVFVVLSALMLRNQLHTLSAIGDEIDRKKTQMLTEYQSIADLITRSFPFLQKRLRVQRFAFYVVAAILGVGLVVAHVVYFMITIPAKERLEHLLSYFACLSP
;
A
#
# COMPACT_ATOMS: atom_id res chain seq x y z
N MET A 1 23.11 28.05 -33.64
CA MET A 1 22.70 28.80 -34.85
C MET A 1 21.35 28.30 -35.37
N ASP A 2 21.05 27.01 -35.24
CA ASP A 2 19.81 26.37 -35.73
C ASP A 2 18.48 26.86 -35.13
N ASN A 3 18.47 27.60 -34.00
CA ASN A 3 17.22 28.07 -33.35
C ASN A 3 16.57 29.21 -34.12
N VAL A 4 17.40 30.14 -34.60
CA VAL A 4 16.94 31.38 -35.25
C VAL A 4 16.22 31.08 -36.57
N GLY A 5 16.70 30.10 -37.34
CA GLY A 5 16.11 29.78 -38.64
C GLY A 5 14.69 29.20 -38.58
N PHE A 6 14.38 28.36 -37.58
CA PHE A 6 13.02 27.83 -37.46
C PHE A 6 12.04 28.87 -36.92
N ASP A 7 12.47 29.71 -35.97
CA ASP A 7 11.63 30.81 -35.45
C ASP A 7 11.31 31.84 -36.55
N GLN A 8 12.28 32.10 -37.44
CA GLN A 8 12.10 32.90 -38.66
C GLN A 8 11.06 32.27 -39.60
N LEU A 9 11.16 30.96 -39.86
CA LEU A 9 10.18 30.23 -40.67
C LEU A 9 8.78 30.28 -40.05
N VAL A 10 8.66 30.07 -38.73
CA VAL A 10 7.38 30.18 -37.99
C VAL A 10 6.79 31.58 -38.13
N THR A 11 7.61 32.62 -38.02
CA THR A 11 7.19 34.02 -38.18
C THR A 11 6.61 34.25 -39.58
N LEU A 12 7.27 33.72 -40.61
CA LEU A 12 6.76 33.78 -41.98
C LEU A 12 5.44 33.01 -42.13
N CYS A 13 5.38 31.75 -41.67
CA CYS A 13 4.19 30.92 -41.76
C CYS A 13 2.96 31.55 -41.08
N ARG A 14 3.14 32.28 -39.98
CA ARG A 14 2.01 32.99 -39.33
C ARG A 14 1.39 34.06 -40.21
N ALA A 15 2.21 34.71 -41.04
CA ALA A 15 1.77 35.76 -41.94
C ALA A 15 1.20 35.24 -43.27
N ILE A 16 1.38 33.95 -43.57
CA ILE A 16 0.77 33.31 -44.74
C ILE A 16 -0.71 33.04 -44.45
N GLU A 17 -1.55 33.36 -45.44
CA GLU A 17 -2.94 32.92 -45.51
C GLU A 17 -3.00 31.63 -46.32
N PHE A 18 -2.95 30.49 -45.62
CA PHE A 18 -3.00 29.17 -46.23
C PHE A 18 -4.39 28.85 -46.78
N LYS A 19 -4.43 28.16 -47.93
CA LYS A 19 -5.64 27.54 -48.46
C LYS A 19 -6.10 26.41 -47.51
N GLU A 20 -7.39 26.12 -47.48
CA GLU A 20 -7.96 25.12 -46.58
C GLU A 20 -7.29 23.74 -46.73
N ASN A 21 -6.82 23.16 -45.62
CA ASN A 21 -6.09 21.90 -45.57
C ASN A 21 -4.91 21.79 -46.55
N SER A 22 -4.28 22.91 -46.88
CA SER A 22 -3.15 22.97 -47.81
C SER A 22 -1.91 23.56 -47.15
N ARG A 23 -0.76 23.24 -47.73
CA ARG A 23 0.53 23.89 -47.43
C ARG A 23 0.84 25.05 -48.38
N GLU A 24 -0.08 25.34 -49.28
CA GLU A 24 -0.02 26.50 -50.18
C GLU A 24 -0.79 27.68 -49.58
N GLY A 25 -0.25 28.88 -49.73
CA GLY A 25 -0.89 30.08 -49.24
C GLY A 25 -0.39 31.35 -49.90
N LEU A 26 -1.08 32.43 -49.56
CA LEU A 26 -0.78 33.77 -50.03
C LEU A 26 -0.09 34.55 -48.91
N LEU A 27 1.08 35.10 -49.21
CA LEU A 27 1.79 36.03 -48.33
C LEU A 27 1.64 37.44 -48.88
N THR A 28 0.98 38.32 -48.13
CA THR A 28 0.97 39.76 -48.45
C THR A 28 2.13 40.43 -47.74
N ILE A 29 3.02 41.07 -48.50
CA ILE A 29 4.20 41.75 -47.93
C ILE A 29 3.75 43.00 -47.16
N ALA A 30 3.79 42.93 -45.84
CA ALA A 30 3.37 44.00 -44.95
C ALA A 30 4.44 45.09 -44.77
N ASP A 31 5.71 44.71 -44.72
CA ASP A 31 6.84 45.62 -44.53
C ASP A 31 8.16 45.08 -45.10
N ASP A 32 9.19 45.93 -45.09
CA ASP A 32 10.53 45.58 -45.61
C ASP A 32 11.23 44.50 -44.77
N THR A 33 10.88 44.35 -43.49
CA THR A 33 11.48 43.32 -42.63
C THR A 33 10.98 41.93 -43.01
N GLN A 34 9.68 41.80 -43.33
CA GLN A 34 9.08 40.57 -43.81
C GLN A 34 9.61 40.19 -45.21
N ARG A 35 9.87 41.21 -46.05
CA ARG A 35 10.50 41.01 -47.36
C ARG A 35 11.93 40.48 -47.23
N GLN A 36 12.75 41.09 -46.37
CA GLN A 36 14.11 40.63 -46.09
C GLN A 36 14.12 39.22 -45.47
N LEU A 37 13.16 38.93 -44.59
CA LEU A 37 12.96 37.60 -44.01
C LEU A 37 12.68 36.56 -45.10
N LEU A 38 11.72 36.85 -46.00
CA LEU A 38 11.38 35.96 -47.12
C LEU A 38 12.59 35.71 -48.02
N ASP A 39 13.34 36.76 -48.38
CA ASP A 39 14.55 36.63 -49.19
C ASP A 39 15.60 35.74 -48.50
N SER A 40 15.83 35.95 -47.20
CA SER A 40 16.77 35.13 -46.43
C SER A 40 16.40 33.65 -46.34
N LEU A 41 15.10 33.33 -46.33
CA LEU A 41 14.59 31.96 -46.22
C LEU A 41 14.52 31.24 -47.58
N ILE A 42 14.48 31.99 -48.68
CA ILE A 42 14.47 31.46 -50.05
C ILE A 42 15.87 31.46 -50.67
N ALA A 43 16.83 32.15 -50.05
CA ALA A 43 18.25 32.08 -50.42
C ALA A 43 18.69 30.61 -50.62
N ASP A 44 19.46 30.37 -51.69
CA ASP A 44 19.86 29.03 -52.15
C ASP A 44 18.69 28.08 -52.49
N GLY A 45 17.56 28.62 -52.96
CA GLY A 45 16.43 27.86 -53.52
C GLY A 45 15.43 27.35 -52.48
N GLY A 46 15.51 27.81 -51.23
CA GLY A 46 14.53 27.50 -50.18
C GLY A 46 14.54 26.05 -49.68
N GLU A 47 15.46 25.20 -50.17
CA GLU A 47 15.52 23.77 -49.82
C GLU A 47 15.73 23.52 -48.33
N GLU A 48 16.43 24.43 -47.63
CA GLU A 48 16.69 24.27 -46.21
C GLU A 48 15.39 24.33 -45.40
N PHE A 49 14.57 25.33 -45.70
CA PHE A 49 13.33 25.65 -45.00
C PHE A 49 12.09 25.02 -45.63
N GLY A 50 12.26 24.32 -46.75
CA GLY A 50 11.16 23.71 -47.50
C GLY A 50 10.24 24.76 -48.13
N LEU A 51 10.76 25.90 -48.57
CA LEU A 51 9.95 26.96 -49.19
C LEU A 51 10.07 26.93 -50.71
N SER A 52 8.95 26.91 -51.41
CA SER A 52 8.87 27.01 -52.86
C SER A 52 7.99 28.19 -53.29
N LEU A 53 8.48 28.98 -54.24
CA LEU A 53 7.72 30.03 -54.90
C LEU A 53 6.83 29.42 -56.00
N ARG A 54 5.52 29.67 -55.92
CA ARG A 54 4.57 29.27 -56.96
C ARG A 54 4.28 30.40 -57.94
N SER A 55 4.11 31.61 -57.42
CA SER A 55 3.82 32.81 -58.21
C SER A 55 4.30 34.06 -57.48
N GLY A 56 4.80 35.04 -58.25
CA GLY A 56 5.42 36.26 -57.72
C GLY A 56 6.95 36.14 -57.62
N ASP A 57 7.60 37.30 -57.61
CA ASP A 57 9.06 37.40 -57.50
C ASP A 57 9.42 38.27 -56.27
N PRO A 58 10.01 37.69 -55.20
CA PRO A 58 10.39 38.42 -54.00
C PRO A 58 11.34 39.59 -54.26
N TYR A 59 12.15 39.51 -55.32
CA TYR A 59 13.15 40.51 -55.66
C TYR A 59 12.56 41.75 -56.32
N THR A 60 11.36 41.65 -56.90
CA THR A 60 10.68 42.77 -57.58
C THR A 60 9.38 43.21 -56.92
N SER A 61 8.85 42.45 -55.96
CA SER A 61 7.60 42.76 -55.25
C SER A 61 7.71 43.98 -54.33
N SER A 62 6.68 44.81 -54.30
CA SER A 62 6.54 45.99 -53.42
C SER A 62 5.73 45.67 -52.16
N ILE A 63 5.76 46.57 -51.16
CA ILE A 63 4.88 46.45 -49.99
C ILE A 63 3.42 46.48 -50.47
N GLY A 64 2.63 45.50 -50.03
CA GLY A 64 1.24 45.28 -50.45
C GLY A 64 1.06 44.23 -51.56
N ASP A 65 2.14 43.80 -52.22
CA ASP A 65 2.06 42.72 -53.21
C ASP A 65 1.87 41.36 -52.53
N THR A 66 1.20 40.46 -53.23
CA THR A 66 0.92 39.10 -52.76
C THR A 66 1.78 38.09 -53.50
N ILE A 67 2.48 37.24 -52.76
CA ILE A 67 3.31 36.14 -53.28
C ILE A 67 2.64 34.83 -52.92
N GLU A 68 2.53 33.91 -53.88
CA GLU A 68 2.04 32.56 -53.64
C GLU A 68 3.20 31.64 -53.29
N LEU A 69 3.13 31.06 -52.09
CA LEU A 69 4.15 30.20 -51.51
C LEU A 69 3.59 28.81 -51.23
N GLU A 70 4.44 27.81 -51.35
CA GLU A 70 4.21 26.48 -50.83
C GLU A 70 5.26 26.17 -49.77
N VAL A 71 4.79 25.67 -48.62
CA VAL A 71 5.63 25.32 -47.47
C VAL A 71 5.74 23.80 -47.38
N GLY A 72 6.74 23.22 -48.01
CA GLY A 72 7.14 21.83 -47.88
C GLY A 72 7.74 21.48 -46.51
N ASP A 73 8.34 20.29 -46.42
CA ASP A 73 9.02 19.86 -45.21
C ASP A 73 10.40 20.53 -45.10
N PRO A 74 10.68 21.31 -44.04
CA PRO A 74 12.03 21.80 -43.81
C PRO A 74 12.98 20.63 -43.54
N ARG A 75 14.29 20.86 -43.62
CA ARG A 75 15.27 19.85 -43.21
C ARG A 75 14.94 19.35 -41.80
N ILE A 76 14.96 18.03 -41.62
CA ILE A 76 14.55 17.33 -40.38
C ILE A 76 15.14 17.92 -39.10
N ARG A 77 16.35 18.50 -39.17
CA ARG A 77 17.03 19.13 -38.02
C ARG A 77 16.43 20.49 -37.60
N LEU A 78 15.78 21.21 -38.50
CA LEU A 78 15.20 22.54 -38.23
C LEU A 78 13.91 22.44 -37.42
N GLY A 79 13.00 21.55 -37.82
CA GLY A 79 11.70 21.36 -37.17
C GLY A 79 10.72 20.63 -38.10
N ILE A 80 9.44 20.63 -37.72
CA ILE A 80 8.36 20.02 -38.49
C ILE A 80 7.29 21.06 -38.77
N ILE A 81 6.80 21.14 -40.02
CA ILE A 81 5.61 21.90 -40.36
C ILE A 81 4.52 20.91 -40.72
N ALA A 82 3.40 20.98 -40.02
CA ALA A 82 2.25 20.14 -40.27
C ALA A 82 1.01 21.01 -40.51
N THR A 83 0.13 20.56 -41.39
CA THR A 83 -1.15 21.23 -41.66
C THR A 83 -2.03 21.22 -40.42
N ASP A 84 -2.06 20.10 -39.70
CA ASP A 84 -2.80 19.89 -38.46
C ASP A 84 -2.10 18.85 -37.57
N LEU A 85 -2.71 18.55 -36.42
CA LEU A 85 -2.19 17.57 -35.47
C LEU A 85 -2.18 16.14 -36.05
N ASP A 86 -3.12 15.76 -36.92
CA ASP A 86 -3.09 14.43 -37.54
C ASP A 86 -1.86 14.27 -38.45
N ASN A 87 -1.53 15.30 -39.23
CA ASN A 87 -0.33 15.31 -40.06
C ASN A 87 0.96 15.29 -39.24
N LEU A 88 0.97 15.91 -38.06
CA LEU A 88 2.09 15.79 -37.13
C LEU A 88 2.25 14.35 -36.63
N LEU A 89 1.14 13.69 -36.32
CA LEU A 89 1.09 12.33 -35.78
C LEU A 89 1.36 11.24 -36.83
N ILE A 90 1.47 11.56 -38.13
CA ILE A 90 1.93 10.61 -39.15
C ILE A 90 3.34 10.11 -38.83
N ALA A 91 4.20 10.96 -38.26
CA ALA A 91 5.54 10.59 -37.86
C ALA A 91 5.49 9.69 -36.60
N PRO A 92 5.96 8.43 -36.64
CA PRO A 92 5.88 7.52 -35.47
C PRO A 92 6.59 8.09 -34.23
N LYS A 93 7.70 8.82 -34.43
CA LYS A 93 8.42 9.49 -33.33
C LYS A 93 7.58 10.56 -32.65
N ALA A 94 6.69 11.26 -33.38
CA ALA A 94 5.79 12.25 -32.81
C ALA A 94 4.69 11.60 -31.96
N GLN A 95 4.30 10.37 -32.26
CA GLN A 95 3.36 9.61 -31.41
C GLN A 95 4.00 9.21 -30.06
N LEU A 96 5.31 8.97 -30.04
CA LEU A 96 6.07 8.57 -28.85
C LEU A 96 6.55 9.73 -27.98
N ARG A 97 6.92 10.85 -28.60
CA ARG A 97 7.50 12.02 -27.92
C ARG A 97 7.21 13.30 -28.69
N GLU A 98 7.06 14.40 -27.96
CA GLU A 98 6.88 15.72 -28.55
C GLU A 98 8.12 16.10 -29.38
N PRO A 99 7.96 16.48 -30.65
CA PRO A 99 9.06 17.01 -31.44
C PRO A 99 9.65 18.26 -30.79
N LYS A 100 10.97 18.43 -30.88
CA LYS A 100 11.65 19.60 -30.28
C LYS A 100 11.14 20.92 -30.83
N ARG A 101 10.72 20.93 -32.10
CA ARG A 101 10.24 22.10 -32.83
C ARG A 101 9.19 21.66 -33.83
N TYR A 102 8.01 22.27 -33.75
CA TYR A 102 6.98 22.09 -34.77
C TYR A 102 6.08 23.32 -34.87
N PHE A 103 5.40 23.43 -36.00
CA PHE A 103 4.37 24.42 -36.28
C PHE A 103 3.15 23.74 -36.89
N LEU A 104 1.97 24.11 -36.40
CA LEU A 104 0.68 23.66 -36.91
C LEU A 104 0.00 24.81 -37.66
N ILE A 105 -0.30 24.59 -38.94
CA ILE A 105 -0.88 25.61 -39.81
C ILE A 105 -2.32 25.93 -39.40
N ASP A 106 -3.15 24.91 -39.13
CA ASP A 106 -4.58 25.05 -38.79
C ASP A 106 -4.86 25.98 -37.62
N SER A 107 -3.96 25.94 -36.63
CA SER A 107 -4.06 26.67 -35.36
C SER A 107 -3.05 27.81 -35.25
N LYS A 108 -2.19 28.00 -36.27
CA LYS A 108 -1.02 28.89 -36.26
C LYS A 108 -0.16 28.76 -35.00
N PHE A 109 -0.11 27.56 -34.43
CA PHE A 109 0.52 27.27 -33.15
C PHE A 109 1.94 26.71 -33.33
N SER A 110 2.88 27.24 -32.57
CA SER A 110 4.22 26.65 -32.40
C SER A 110 4.39 26.11 -30.99
N ASN A 111 5.22 25.08 -30.84
CA ASN A 111 5.46 24.45 -29.53
C ASN A 111 6.17 25.35 -28.52
N SER A 112 6.71 26.49 -28.95
CA SER A 112 7.28 27.56 -28.14
C SER A 112 6.27 28.61 -27.67
N ASP A 113 5.01 28.54 -28.10
CA ASP A 113 3.98 29.51 -27.74
C ASP A 113 3.49 29.34 -26.30
N GLU A 114 3.20 30.46 -25.64
CA GLU A 114 2.66 30.48 -24.27
C GLU A 114 1.22 29.95 -24.22
N THR A 115 0.39 30.33 -25.20
CA THR A 115 -1.02 29.91 -25.27
C THR A 115 -1.13 28.58 -26.00
N VAL A 116 -1.32 27.51 -25.25
CA VAL A 116 -1.37 26.14 -25.80
C VAL A 116 -2.81 25.75 -26.14
N PRO A 117 -3.10 25.33 -27.39
CA PRO A 117 -4.42 24.82 -27.76
C PRO A 117 -4.80 23.54 -26.98
N ASP A 118 -6.08 23.36 -26.70
CA ASP A 118 -6.60 22.20 -25.93
C ASP A 118 -6.16 20.85 -26.52
N ALA A 119 -6.15 20.72 -27.86
CA ALA A 119 -5.68 19.52 -28.54
C ALA A 119 -4.21 19.17 -28.20
N ILE A 120 -3.36 20.18 -28.00
CA ILE A 120 -1.95 20.02 -27.66
C ILE A 120 -1.78 19.69 -26.17
N ILE A 121 -2.63 20.25 -25.30
CA ILE A 121 -2.68 19.87 -23.89
C ILE A 121 -3.00 18.37 -23.78
N ARG A 122 -4.02 17.89 -24.50
CA ARG A 122 -4.40 16.46 -24.55
C ARG A 122 -3.29 15.58 -25.12
N TYR A 123 -2.65 16.02 -26.21
CA TYR A 123 -1.48 15.34 -26.76
C TYR A 123 -0.37 15.17 -25.72
N ARG A 124 -0.01 16.23 -25.00
CA ARG A 124 1.02 16.18 -23.94
C ARG A 124 0.65 15.24 -22.80
N GLN A 125 -0.63 15.15 -22.44
CA GLN A 125 -1.13 14.21 -21.44
C GLN A 125 -1.02 12.75 -21.91
N VAL A 126 -1.31 12.47 -23.18
CA VAL A 126 -1.07 11.14 -23.76
C VAL A 126 0.41 10.80 -23.77
N LEU A 127 1.29 11.75 -24.07
CA LEU A 127 2.74 11.52 -23.97
C LEU A 127 3.19 11.20 -22.53
N ALA A 128 2.57 11.83 -21.52
CA ALA A 128 2.83 11.50 -20.11
C ALA A 128 2.37 10.08 -19.77
N LEU A 129 1.19 9.67 -20.25
CA LEU A 129 0.71 8.29 -20.14
C LEU A 129 1.66 7.30 -20.83
N ILE A 130 2.14 7.61 -22.04
CA ILE A 130 3.10 6.77 -22.78
C ILE A 130 4.39 6.58 -21.97
N ARG A 131 4.88 7.61 -21.29
CA ARG A 131 6.05 7.49 -20.40
C ARG A 131 5.79 6.53 -19.25
N LEU A 132 4.62 6.58 -18.60
CA LEU A 132 4.24 5.64 -17.56
C LEU A 132 4.12 4.21 -18.12
N LEU A 133 3.48 4.05 -19.28
CA LEU A 133 3.33 2.74 -19.94
C LEU A 133 4.68 2.14 -20.35
N LYS A 134 5.67 2.97 -20.69
CA LYS A 134 7.04 2.52 -20.96
C LYS A 134 7.68 1.83 -19.76
N GLU A 135 7.36 2.26 -18.54
CA GLU A 135 7.83 1.59 -17.33
C GLU A 135 7.15 0.23 -17.10
N ALA A 136 5.89 0.08 -17.56
CA ALA A 136 5.13 -1.17 -17.48
C ALA A 136 5.40 -2.15 -18.62
N ALA A 137 5.87 -1.66 -19.76
CA ALA A 137 6.31 -2.50 -20.85
C ALA A 137 7.63 -3.18 -20.51
N ALA A 138 7.78 -4.45 -20.91
CA ALA A 138 9.06 -5.14 -20.82
C ALA A 138 10.08 -4.56 -21.81
N PHE A 139 9.59 -4.08 -22.96
CA PHE A 139 10.40 -3.47 -24.02
C PHE A 139 9.57 -2.51 -24.88
N LEU A 140 10.20 -1.47 -25.41
CA LEU A 140 9.65 -0.59 -26.45
C LEU A 140 10.48 -0.77 -27.72
N ASP A 141 9.83 -1.20 -28.80
CA ASP A 141 10.42 -1.12 -30.14
C ASP A 141 10.26 0.32 -30.65
N GLU A 142 11.34 1.12 -30.58
CA GLU A 142 11.31 2.53 -30.99
C GLU A 142 11.17 2.74 -32.50
N GLU A 143 11.49 1.72 -33.32
CA GLU A 143 11.33 1.80 -34.77
C GLU A 143 9.88 1.52 -35.17
N ALA A 144 9.27 0.49 -34.58
CA ALA A 144 7.87 0.13 -34.85
C ALA A 144 6.87 1.00 -34.07
N GLY A 145 7.28 1.56 -32.93
CA GLY A 145 6.39 2.25 -31.99
C GLY A 145 5.54 1.29 -31.14
N ASP A 146 6.08 0.11 -30.82
CA ASP A 146 5.32 -0.96 -30.16
C ASP A 146 5.79 -1.19 -28.72
N PHE A 147 4.88 -1.10 -27.75
CA PHE A 147 5.13 -1.64 -26.43
C PHE A 147 4.95 -3.16 -26.43
N ILE A 148 5.92 -3.86 -25.86
CA ILE A 148 5.87 -5.31 -25.66
C ILE A 148 5.71 -5.59 -24.16
N PHE A 149 4.62 -6.25 -23.81
CA PHE A 149 4.34 -6.75 -22.47
C PHE A 149 4.55 -8.27 -22.43
N VAL A 150 5.13 -8.75 -21.33
CA VAL A 150 5.42 -10.17 -21.09
C VAL A 150 4.73 -10.55 -19.78
N ASP A 151 3.46 -10.90 -19.88
CA ASP A 151 2.65 -11.42 -18.78
C ASP A 151 1.67 -12.43 -19.37
N ASP A 152 1.93 -13.73 -19.20
CA ASP A 152 1.20 -14.85 -19.81
C ASP A 152 1.14 -14.79 -21.35
N GLY A 153 2.31 -14.65 -21.96
CA GLY A 153 2.53 -14.56 -23.41
C GLY A 153 2.95 -13.17 -23.90
N LYS A 154 3.34 -13.08 -25.18
CA LYS A 154 3.71 -11.81 -25.82
C LYS A 154 2.44 -11.00 -26.13
N PHE A 155 2.30 -9.82 -25.54
CA PHE A 155 1.26 -8.86 -25.90
C PHE A 155 1.89 -7.59 -26.47
N GLN A 156 1.49 -7.22 -27.68
CA GLN A 156 1.96 -6.00 -28.36
C GLN A 156 0.89 -4.92 -28.31
N LEU A 157 1.30 -3.71 -27.98
CA LEU A 157 0.50 -2.50 -28.00
C LEU A 157 1.17 -1.48 -28.92
N PRO A 158 0.82 -1.48 -30.22
CA PRO A 158 1.26 -0.46 -31.17
C PRO A 158 0.71 0.91 -30.80
N ILE A 159 1.60 1.88 -30.59
CA ILE A 159 1.23 3.23 -30.19
C ILE A 159 0.80 3.95 -31.46
N ARG A 160 -0.51 3.96 -31.73
CA ARG A 160 -1.13 4.63 -32.88
C ARG A 160 -2.42 5.30 -32.43
N TYR A 161 -2.56 6.59 -32.71
CA TYR A 161 -3.71 7.39 -32.35
C TYR A 161 -3.82 8.63 -33.25
N THR A 162 -5.02 9.21 -33.30
CA THR A 162 -5.38 10.36 -34.14
C THR A 162 -5.78 11.56 -33.28
N LYS A 163 -5.89 12.74 -33.89
CA LYS A 163 -6.48 13.95 -33.30
C LYS A 163 -7.87 13.68 -32.73
N ASN A 164 -8.68 12.88 -33.42
CA ASN A 164 -10.01 12.50 -32.94
C ASN A 164 -9.96 11.66 -31.66
N ASP A 165 -9.02 10.72 -31.55
CA ASP A 165 -8.84 9.97 -30.31
C ASP A 165 -8.45 10.91 -29.16
N LEU A 166 -7.58 11.89 -29.41
CA LEU A 166 -7.18 12.88 -28.40
C LEU A 166 -8.36 13.70 -27.90
N GLN A 167 -9.25 14.16 -28.78
CA GLN A 167 -10.43 14.96 -28.42
C GLN A 167 -11.39 14.25 -27.47
N GLN A 168 -11.45 12.92 -27.52
CA GLN A 168 -12.36 12.10 -26.71
C GLN A 168 -11.79 11.75 -25.32
N ILE A 169 -10.53 12.08 -25.06
CA ILE A 169 -9.86 11.72 -23.80
C ILE A 169 -10.41 12.54 -22.64
N ASP A 170 -10.67 11.88 -21.51
CA ASP A 170 -10.82 12.57 -20.24
C ASP A 170 -9.44 12.75 -19.57
N ILE A 171 -8.94 13.98 -19.58
CA ILE A 171 -7.62 14.34 -19.03
C ILE A 171 -7.56 14.01 -17.52
N ILE A 172 -8.66 14.17 -16.79
CA ILE A 172 -8.73 13.96 -15.35
C ILE A 172 -8.43 12.48 -15.02
N VAL A 173 -8.81 11.55 -15.90
CA VAL A 173 -8.54 10.12 -15.71
C VAL A 173 -7.05 9.82 -15.85
N ILE A 174 -6.36 10.45 -16.80
CA ILE A 174 -4.91 10.32 -16.97
C ILE A 174 -4.19 10.90 -15.74
N GLU A 175 -4.57 12.08 -15.29
CA GLU A 175 -3.97 12.74 -14.12
C GLU A 175 -4.11 11.87 -12.86
N ARG A 176 -5.31 11.36 -12.57
CA ARG A 176 -5.53 10.44 -11.44
C ARG A 176 -4.69 9.17 -11.53
N LEU A 177 -4.55 8.63 -12.74
CA LEU A 177 -3.70 7.47 -12.95
C LEU A 177 -2.24 7.81 -12.66
N LEU A 178 -1.71 8.93 -13.18
CA LEU A 178 -0.34 9.38 -12.93
C LEU A 178 -0.08 9.66 -11.44
N GLU A 179 -1.00 10.32 -10.75
CA GLU A 179 -0.92 10.61 -9.31
C GLU A 179 -0.79 9.34 -8.46
N SER A 180 -1.43 8.25 -8.87
CA SER A 180 -1.33 6.96 -8.16
C SER A 180 0.10 6.39 -8.12
N PHE A 181 1.00 6.88 -8.99
CA PHE A 181 2.42 6.51 -9.04
C PHE A 181 3.35 7.58 -8.44
N GLY A 182 2.83 8.69 -7.92
CA GLY A 182 3.64 9.76 -7.31
C GLY A 182 4.29 9.38 -5.99
N ASN A 183 3.67 8.46 -5.23
CA ASN A 183 4.23 7.87 -4.01
C ASN A 183 4.75 6.45 -4.31
N ASP A 184 6.08 6.27 -4.21
CA ASP A 184 6.86 5.12 -4.67
C ASP A 184 6.63 3.82 -3.86
N THR A 185 5.75 3.85 -2.85
CA THR A 185 5.40 2.66 -2.08
C THR A 185 4.69 1.66 -3.01
N HIS A 186 5.35 0.53 -3.27
CA HIS A 186 4.92 -0.54 -4.18
C HIS A 186 4.96 -0.21 -5.68
N ARG A 187 5.87 0.67 -6.15
CA ARG A 187 5.94 1.03 -7.57
C ARG A 187 6.08 -0.18 -8.50
N GLU A 188 7.00 -1.10 -8.21
CA GLU A 188 7.19 -2.31 -9.03
C GLU A 188 5.87 -3.10 -9.18
N GLN A 189 5.10 -3.27 -8.10
CA GLN A 189 3.84 -3.99 -8.12
C GLN A 189 2.74 -3.19 -8.84
N LYS A 190 2.67 -1.86 -8.64
CA LYS A 190 1.75 -1.00 -9.39
C LYS A 190 2.02 -1.08 -10.90
N ILE A 191 3.29 -1.11 -11.30
CA ILE A 191 3.72 -1.23 -12.69
C ILE A 191 3.28 -2.58 -13.29
N ALA A 192 3.47 -3.68 -12.56
CA ALA A 192 2.97 -5.00 -12.98
C ALA A 192 1.44 -5.04 -13.10
N ILE A 193 0.72 -4.45 -12.15
CA ILE A 193 -0.75 -4.36 -12.18
C ILE A 193 -1.23 -3.50 -13.36
N LEU A 194 -0.51 -2.42 -13.69
CA LEU A 194 -0.80 -1.59 -14.85
C LEU A 194 -0.63 -2.37 -16.15
N ALA A 195 0.47 -3.10 -16.32
CA ALA A 195 0.69 -3.97 -17.48
C ALA A 195 -0.47 -4.96 -17.69
N LYS A 196 -0.90 -5.62 -16.62
CA LYS A 196 -2.05 -6.54 -16.65
C LYS A 196 -3.35 -5.81 -17.01
N SER A 197 -3.57 -4.63 -16.44
CA SER A 197 -4.77 -3.82 -16.69
C SER A 197 -4.88 -3.38 -18.16
N VAL A 198 -3.76 -2.97 -18.76
CA VAL A 198 -3.68 -2.64 -20.19
C VAL A 198 -4.08 -3.83 -21.06
N ARG A 199 -3.57 -5.03 -20.74
CA ARG A 199 -3.93 -6.26 -21.45
C ARG A 199 -5.41 -6.61 -21.27
N THR A 200 -5.96 -6.43 -20.08
CA THR A 200 -7.40 -6.67 -19.83
C THR A 200 -8.29 -5.77 -20.67
N VAL A 201 -7.95 -4.47 -20.78
CA VAL A 201 -8.75 -3.50 -21.53
C VAL A 201 -8.60 -3.70 -23.05
N CYS A 202 -7.40 -4.01 -23.52
CA CYS A 202 -7.09 -4.01 -24.96
C CYS A 202 -6.93 -5.41 -25.58
N GLY A 203 -7.05 -6.47 -24.79
CA GLY A 203 -6.73 -7.85 -25.20
C GLY A 203 -7.57 -8.35 -26.37
N SER A 204 -8.84 -7.96 -26.42
CA SER A 204 -9.79 -8.34 -27.49
C SER A 204 -9.78 -7.39 -28.69
N ALA A 205 -9.07 -6.26 -28.61
CA ALA A 205 -9.01 -5.28 -29.70
C ALA A 205 -8.07 -5.73 -30.83
N ILE A 206 -8.37 -5.28 -32.05
CA ILE A 206 -7.55 -5.50 -33.24
C ILE A 206 -6.16 -4.91 -32.98
N PRO A 207 -5.05 -5.62 -33.27
CA PRO A 207 -3.70 -5.21 -32.87
C PRO A 207 -3.34 -3.74 -33.13
N ASN A 208 -3.65 -3.22 -34.32
CA ASN A 208 -3.32 -1.84 -34.71
C ASN A 208 -4.24 -0.77 -34.08
N GLU A 209 -5.36 -1.16 -33.50
CA GLU A 209 -6.34 -0.26 -32.87
C GLU A 209 -6.25 -0.28 -31.34
N ARG A 210 -5.37 -1.12 -30.77
CA ARG A 210 -5.28 -1.33 -29.32
C ARG A 210 -5.01 -0.05 -28.55
N PHE A 211 -4.09 0.81 -29.02
CA PHE A 211 -3.79 2.05 -28.30
C PHE A 211 -4.92 3.07 -28.41
N SER A 212 -5.52 3.26 -29.59
CA SER A 212 -6.75 4.07 -29.73
C SER A 212 -7.88 3.53 -28.82
N THR A 213 -8.04 2.20 -28.75
CA THR A 213 -9.00 1.55 -27.84
C THR A 213 -8.67 1.85 -26.37
N LEU A 214 -7.39 1.77 -25.98
CA LEU A 214 -6.94 2.14 -24.64
C LEU A 214 -7.33 3.57 -24.28
N LEU A 215 -7.14 4.52 -25.21
CA LEU A 215 -7.48 5.93 -25.02
C LEU A 215 -9.00 6.13 -24.85
N ARG A 216 -9.82 5.42 -25.61
CA ARG A 216 -11.29 5.46 -25.47
C ARG A 216 -11.78 4.84 -24.17
N HIS A 217 -11.06 3.86 -23.65
CA HIS A 217 -11.39 3.09 -22.45
C HIS A 217 -10.49 3.42 -21.25
N LEU A 218 -9.99 4.66 -21.13
CA LEU A 218 -9.12 5.09 -20.02
C LEU A 218 -9.78 4.91 -18.65
N SER A 219 -11.10 5.11 -18.55
CA SER A 219 -11.83 4.90 -17.30
C SER A 219 -11.81 3.43 -16.87
N ASP A 220 -11.90 2.50 -17.82
CA ASP A 220 -11.82 1.06 -17.57
C ASP A 220 -10.40 0.67 -17.15
N LEU A 221 -9.37 1.28 -17.76
CA LEU A 221 -7.98 1.10 -17.36
C LEU A 221 -7.75 1.56 -15.92
N GLN A 222 -8.20 2.77 -15.57
CA GLN A 222 -8.04 3.32 -14.22
C GLN A 222 -8.76 2.46 -13.18
N LYS A 223 -9.97 1.97 -13.51
CA LYS A 223 -10.75 1.09 -12.64
C LYS A 223 -10.06 -0.25 -12.44
N SER A 224 -9.65 -0.90 -13.54
CA SER A 224 -8.94 -2.19 -13.51
C SER A 224 -7.65 -2.11 -12.70
N PHE A 225 -6.86 -1.05 -12.90
CA PHE A 225 -5.66 -0.79 -12.11
C PHE A 225 -5.98 -0.60 -10.63
N SER A 226 -6.97 0.23 -10.29
CA SER A 226 -7.35 0.52 -8.91
C SER A 226 -7.85 -0.73 -8.17
N GLU A 227 -8.63 -1.57 -8.84
CA GLU A 227 -9.12 -2.84 -8.31
C GLU A 227 -7.98 -3.84 -8.11
N GLY A 228 -7.08 -3.98 -9.09
CA GLY A 228 -5.90 -4.82 -8.97
C GLY A 228 -4.98 -4.39 -7.83
N TYR A 229 -4.74 -3.09 -7.68
CA TYR A 229 -3.93 -2.55 -6.58
C TYR A 229 -4.60 -2.77 -5.22
N ARG A 230 -5.91 -2.58 -5.13
CA ARG A 230 -6.67 -2.87 -3.90
C ARG A 230 -6.56 -4.34 -3.49
N LEU A 231 -6.60 -5.28 -4.44
CA LEU A 231 -6.39 -6.71 -4.18
C LEU A 231 -4.96 -6.98 -3.71
N PHE A 232 -3.96 -6.42 -4.38
CA PHE A 232 -2.55 -6.56 -3.96
C PHE A 232 -2.33 -6.07 -2.52
N VAL A 233 -2.87 -4.89 -2.17
CA VAL A 233 -2.75 -4.36 -0.81
C VAL A 233 -3.50 -5.24 0.19
N ALA A 234 -4.65 -5.81 -0.19
CA ALA A 234 -5.39 -6.74 0.66
C ALA A 234 -4.61 -8.05 0.91
N ASP A 235 -3.99 -8.63 -0.12
CA ASP A 235 -3.18 -9.85 -0.01
C ASP A 235 -1.89 -9.61 0.80
N PHE A 236 -1.18 -8.52 0.54
CA PHE A 236 0.01 -8.16 1.31
C PHE A 236 -0.34 -7.89 2.78
N SER A 237 -1.50 -7.28 3.03
CA SER A 237 -2.01 -7.10 4.39
C SER A 237 -2.30 -8.45 5.03
N TYR A 238 -2.96 -9.38 4.32
CA TYR A 238 -3.26 -10.72 4.82
C TYR A 238 -2.02 -11.48 5.27
N ASP A 239 -0.99 -11.59 4.42
CA ASP A 239 0.23 -12.33 4.75
C ASP A 239 0.96 -11.73 5.95
N LYS A 240 1.04 -10.40 6.01
CA LYS A 240 1.63 -9.70 7.16
C LYS A 240 0.83 -9.95 8.44
N ILE A 241 -0.51 -9.91 8.36
CA ILE A 241 -1.42 -10.12 9.49
C ILE A 241 -1.37 -11.58 9.96
N ALA A 242 -1.33 -12.54 9.05
CA ALA A 242 -1.24 -13.97 9.38
C ALA A 242 0.05 -14.26 10.15
N ASN A 243 1.18 -13.73 9.67
CA ASN A 243 2.47 -13.84 10.36
C ASN A 243 2.44 -13.17 11.76
N GLN A 244 1.83 -11.98 11.87
CA GLN A 244 1.68 -11.29 13.16
C GLN A 244 0.79 -12.07 14.14
N LEU A 245 -0.31 -12.66 13.65
CA LEU A 245 -1.22 -13.47 14.44
C LEU A 245 -0.54 -14.76 14.93
N GLU A 246 0.21 -15.44 14.06
CA GLU A 246 0.98 -16.63 14.42
C GLU A 246 2.04 -16.32 15.47
N THR A 247 2.80 -15.24 15.27
CA THR A 247 3.81 -14.76 16.23
C THR A 247 3.18 -14.44 17.58
N ALA A 248 2.10 -13.65 17.61
CA ALA A 248 1.41 -13.29 18.84
C ALA A 248 0.85 -14.53 19.56
N LYS A 249 0.29 -15.49 18.82
CA LYS A 249 -0.20 -16.75 19.38
C LYS A 249 0.93 -17.54 20.03
N LEU A 250 2.10 -17.65 19.39
CA LEU A 250 3.26 -18.38 19.93
C LEU A 250 3.83 -17.71 21.19
N GLU A 251 3.95 -16.39 21.19
CA GLU A 251 4.38 -15.61 22.35
C GLU A 251 3.46 -15.84 23.55
N GLU A 252 2.14 -15.72 23.35
CA GLU A 252 1.16 -15.88 24.42
C GLU A 252 1.08 -17.35 24.91
N ILE A 253 1.18 -18.33 24.01
CA ILE A 253 1.31 -19.75 24.38
C ILE A 253 2.53 -19.96 25.28
N THR A 254 3.65 -19.33 24.96
CA THR A 254 4.89 -19.43 25.74
C THR A 254 4.73 -18.83 27.14
N LYS A 255 4.12 -17.63 27.26
CA LYS A 255 3.81 -17.02 28.56
C LYS A 255 2.88 -17.89 29.40
N ILE A 256 1.80 -18.41 28.80
CA ILE A 256 0.83 -19.32 29.41
C ILE A 256 1.50 -20.62 29.90
N HIS A 257 2.43 -21.19 29.12
CA HIS A 257 3.20 -22.37 29.52
C HIS A 257 4.11 -22.10 30.72
N LYS A 258 4.78 -20.94 30.74
CA LYS A 258 5.63 -20.54 31.87
C LYS A 258 4.82 -20.44 33.16
N THR A 259 3.72 -19.69 33.16
CA THR A 259 2.84 -19.56 34.34
C THR A 259 2.32 -20.92 34.81
N PHE A 260 2.01 -21.82 33.88
CA PHE A 260 1.59 -23.18 34.22
C PHE A 260 2.70 -23.99 34.91
N SER A 261 3.92 -23.95 34.38
CA SER A 261 5.07 -24.62 34.99
C SER A 261 5.30 -24.11 36.42
N ASP A 262 5.13 -22.82 36.66
CA ASP A 262 5.29 -22.22 37.97
C ASP A 262 4.18 -22.65 38.95
N ILE A 263 2.93 -22.81 38.49
CA ILE A 263 1.83 -23.40 39.30
C ILE A 263 2.16 -24.87 39.63
N GLN A 264 2.63 -25.64 38.65
CA GLN A 264 2.94 -27.07 38.82
C GLN A 264 4.03 -27.28 39.88
N ASN A 265 5.08 -26.46 39.85
CA ASN A 265 6.14 -26.48 40.86
C ASN A 265 5.58 -26.21 42.27
N GLN A 266 4.58 -25.34 42.41
CA GLN A 266 3.94 -25.08 43.69
C GLN A 266 3.11 -26.28 44.20
N ILE A 267 2.42 -26.97 43.29
CA ILE A 267 1.63 -28.17 43.63
C ILE A 267 2.55 -29.28 44.18
N LEU A 268 3.78 -29.42 43.64
CA LEU A 268 4.76 -30.40 44.13
C LEU A 268 5.19 -30.15 45.59
N GLY A 269 5.04 -28.92 46.10
CA GLY A 269 5.31 -28.60 47.51
C GLY A 269 4.25 -29.14 48.49
N ILE A 270 3.02 -29.41 48.03
CA ILE A 270 1.90 -29.83 48.89
C ILE A 270 2.12 -31.23 49.49
N PRO A 271 2.51 -32.26 48.72
CA PRO A 271 2.84 -33.58 49.28
C PRO A 271 3.95 -33.52 50.32
N VAL A 272 5.00 -32.72 50.07
CA VAL A 272 6.11 -32.55 51.02
C VAL A 272 5.61 -31.94 52.33
N ALA A 273 4.82 -30.87 52.26
CA ALA A 273 4.22 -30.25 53.44
C ALA A 273 3.32 -31.24 54.21
N THR A 274 2.56 -32.07 53.49
CA THR A 274 1.69 -33.10 54.09
C THR A 274 2.50 -34.15 54.87
N VAL A 275 3.61 -34.63 54.30
CA VAL A 275 4.51 -35.58 54.97
C VAL A 275 5.15 -34.96 56.22
N VAL A 276 5.54 -33.69 56.16
CA VAL A 276 6.09 -32.97 57.32
C VAL A 276 5.08 -32.93 58.47
N VAL A 277 3.82 -32.56 58.20
CA VAL A 277 2.77 -32.56 59.24
C VAL A 277 2.55 -33.94 59.83
N ALA A 278 2.48 -34.97 58.98
CA ALA A 278 2.24 -36.35 59.41
C ALA A 278 3.39 -36.97 60.23
N THR A 279 4.64 -36.54 60.00
CA THR A 279 5.83 -37.17 60.62
C THR A 279 6.43 -36.36 61.77
N GLN A 280 6.25 -35.03 61.78
CA GLN A 280 6.91 -34.16 62.77
C GLN A 280 6.03 -33.84 63.98
N MET A 281 4.70 -33.97 63.88
CA MET A 281 3.81 -33.81 65.03
C MET A 281 3.83 -35.07 65.91
N LYS A 282 4.02 -34.91 67.23
CA LYS A 282 4.11 -35.99 68.22
C LYS A 282 3.01 -35.90 69.26
N GLN A 283 2.59 -37.01 69.86
CA GLN A 283 1.63 -37.01 70.97
C GLN A 283 2.17 -36.29 72.20
N VAL A 284 1.39 -35.35 72.74
CA VAL A 284 1.80 -34.48 73.84
C VAL A 284 0.75 -34.48 74.94
N THR A 285 1.14 -34.91 76.15
CA THR A 285 0.28 -34.95 77.34
C THR A 285 0.46 -33.75 78.27
N GLY A 286 1.52 -32.95 78.10
CA GLY A 286 1.82 -31.78 78.94
C GLY A 286 2.56 -30.66 78.19
N ILE A 287 2.64 -29.47 78.78
CA ILE A 287 3.32 -28.32 78.15
C ILE A 287 4.84 -28.49 78.32
N GLY A 288 5.50 -28.98 77.27
CA GLY A 288 6.96 -29.21 77.23
C GLY A 288 7.56 -28.94 75.84
N TYR A 289 8.76 -29.46 75.57
CA TYR A 289 9.44 -29.28 74.27
C TYR A 289 8.59 -29.74 73.08
N GLU A 290 7.92 -30.88 73.21
CA GLU A 290 7.10 -31.47 72.14
C GLU A 290 5.85 -30.63 71.82
N PHE A 291 5.30 -29.90 72.81
CA PHE A 291 4.22 -28.92 72.57
C PHE A 291 4.68 -27.80 71.64
N TRP A 292 5.89 -27.28 71.88
CA TRP A 292 6.47 -26.22 71.05
C TRP A 292 6.85 -26.71 69.66
N VAL A 293 7.26 -27.98 69.51
CA VAL A 293 7.46 -28.61 68.19
C VAL A 293 6.15 -28.66 67.40
N ASN A 294 5.07 -29.19 67.96
CA ASN A 294 3.77 -29.25 67.28
C ASN A 294 3.27 -27.85 66.89
N THR A 295 3.48 -26.87 67.77
CA THR A 295 3.07 -25.47 67.55
C THR A 295 3.92 -24.81 66.46
N ALA A 296 5.23 -25.06 66.43
CA ALA A 296 6.12 -24.58 65.39
C ALA A 296 5.78 -25.20 64.02
N VAL A 297 5.41 -26.49 63.96
CA VAL A 297 4.94 -27.14 62.73
C VAL A 297 3.65 -26.47 62.24
N LEU A 298 2.68 -26.21 63.13
CA LEU A 298 1.43 -25.54 62.76
C LEU A 298 1.65 -24.10 62.27
N ILE A 299 2.54 -23.34 62.91
CA ILE A 299 2.96 -22.01 62.43
C ILE A 299 3.62 -22.13 61.05
N GLY A 300 4.46 -23.14 60.83
CA GLY A 300 5.05 -23.45 59.53
C GLY A 300 4.00 -23.71 58.45
N CYS A 301 2.92 -24.43 58.77
CA CYS A 301 1.78 -24.62 57.86
C CYS A 301 1.11 -23.29 57.51
N TRP A 302 0.89 -22.42 58.49
CA TRP A 302 0.32 -21.08 58.24
C TRP A 302 1.21 -20.24 57.34
N VAL A 303 2.52 -20.19 57.60
CA VAL A 303 3.48 -19.47 56.76
C VAL A 303 3.48 -20.04 55.34
N PHE A 304 3.50 -21.36 55.18
CA PHE A 304 3.44 -22.01 53.87
C PHE A 304 2.16 -21.67 53.10
N VAL A 305 1.00 -21.70 53.76
CA VAL A 305 -0.29 -21.36 53.12
C VAL A 305 -0.34 -19.89 52.74
N VAL A 306 0.13 -18.97 53.59
CA VAL A 306 0.15 -17.53 53.28
C VAL A 306 1.08 -17.24 52.10
N LEU A 307 2.31 -17.77 52.11
CA LEU A 307 3.25 -17.58 51.00
C LEU A 307 2.74 -18.20 49.71
N SER A 308 2.16 -19.41 49.78
CA SER A 308 1.52 -20.06 48.62
C SER A 308 0.34 -19.25 48.08
N ALA A 309 -0.50 -18.70 48.96
CA ALA A 309 -1.64 -17.87 48.56
C ALA A 309 -1.19 -16.57 47.89
N LEU A 310 -0.15 -15.90 48.40
CA LEU A 310 0.44 -14.71 47.78
C LEU A 310 1.02 -15.02 46.38
N MET A 311 1.75 -16.13 46.27
CA MET A 311 2.36 -16.55 45.01
C MET A 311 1.32 -16.95 43.96
N LEU A 312 0.31 -17.74 44.35
CA LEU A 312 -0.78 -18.12 43.48
C LEU A 312 -1.63 -16.90 43.05
N ARG A 313 -1.85 -15.93 43.94
CA ARG A 313 -2.52 -14.67 43.62
C ARG A 313 -1.71 -13.86 42.60
N ASN A 314 -0.38 -13.80 42.74
CA ASN A 314 0.49 -13.14 41.77
C ASN A 314 0.38 -13.81 40.38
N GLN A 315 0.39 -15.14 40.32
CA GLN A 315 0.23 -15.88 39.07
C GLN A 315 -1.14 -15.68 38.43
N LEU A 316 -2.21 -15.56 39.23
CA LEU A 316 -3.53 -15.18 38.72
C LEU A 316 -3.58 -13.77 38.14
N HIS A 317 -2.93 -12.79 38.78
CA HIS A 317 -2.85 -11.44 38.24
C HIS A 317 -2.12 -11.44 36.90
N THR A 318 -1.00 -12.15 36.77
CA THR A 318 -0.30 -12.35 35.51
C THR A 318 -1.19 -13.01 34.45
N LEU A 319 -1.94 -14.05 34.83
CA LEU A 319 -2.86 -14.73 33.93
C LEU A 319 -4.05 -13.85 33.49
N SER A 320 -4.50 -12.93 34.35
CA SER A 320 -5.51 -11.93 34.01
C SER A 320 -4.96 -10.91 33.03
N ALA A 321 -3.78 -10.36 33.30
CA ALA A 321 -3.12 -9.39 32.43
C ALA A 321 -2.85 -9.96 31.03
N ILE A 322 -2.45 -11.24 30.93
CA ILE A 322 -2.33 -11.96 29.66
C ILE A 322 -3.68 -12.04 28.93
N GLY A 323 -4.76 -12.35 29.67
CA GLY A 323 -6.12 -12.37 29.09
C GLY A 323 -6.54 -11.02 28.51
N ASP A 324 -6.31 -9.94 29.26
CA ASP A 324 -6.63 -8.58 28.83
C ASP A 324 -5.77 -8.13 27.63
N GLU A 325 -4.48 -8.52 27.61
CA GLU A 325 -3.59 -8.27 26.48
C GLU A 325 -4.07 -8.98 25.21
N ILE A 326 -4.51 -10.24 25.33
CA ILE A 326 -5.08 -11.04 24.24
C ILE A 326 -6.36 -10.39 23.70
N ASP A 327 -7.27 -9.96 24.58
CA ASP A 327 -8.53 -9.33 24.16
C ASP A 327 -8.30 -7.96 23.51
N ARG A 328 -7.34 -7.18 24.01
CA ARG A 328 -6.93 -5.91 23.40
C ARG A 328 -6.32 -6.12 22.01
N LYS A 329 -5.36 -7.05 21.87
CA LYS A 329 -4.74 -7.38 20.57
C LYS A 329 -5.80 -7.86 19.57
N LYS A 330 -6.74 -8.71 20.01
CA LYS A 330 -7.87 -9.15 19.18
C LYS A 330 -8.71 -7.96 18.69
N THR A 331 -9.08 -7.05 19.59
CA THR A 331 -9.93 -5.89 19.28
C THR A 331 -9.23 -4.93 18.32
N GLN A 332 -7.93 -4.67 18.53
CA GLN A 332 -7.12 -3.85 17.64
C GLN A 332 -7.10 -4.42 16.22
N MET A 333 -6.81 -5.72 16.08
CA MET A 333 -6.77 -6.38 14.76
C MET A 333 -8.14 -6.40 14.07
N LEU A 334 -9.25 -6.56 14.82
CA LEU A 334 -10.61 -6.48 14.26
C LEU A 334 -10.97 -5.06 13.78
N THR A 335 -10.47 -4.04 14.46
CA THR A 335 -10.72 -2.63 14.11
C THR A 335 -9.93 -2.23 12.87
N GLU A 336 -8.68 -2.68 12.78
CA GLU A 336 -7.76 -2.33 11.70
C GLU A 336 -8.06 -3.11 10.41
N TYR A 337 -8.67 -4.30 10.50
CA TYR A 337 -8.86 -5.22 9.37
C TYR A 337 -10.24 -5.90 9.34
N GLN A 338 -11.30 -5.11 9.04
CA GLN A 338 -12.69 -5.61 8.99
C GLN A 338 -12.97 -6.68 7.93
N SER A 339 -12.21 -6.70 6.81
CA SER A 339 -12.44 -7.62 5.69
C SER A 339 -12.16 -9.10 6.00
N ILE A 340 -11.47 -9.41 7.11
CA ILE A 340 -11.04 -10.79 7.45
C ILE A 340 -11.38 -11.13 8.92
N ALA A 341 -12.42 -10.48 9.47
CA ALA A 341 -12.87 -10.63 10.86
C ALA A 341 -13.22 -12.09 11.24
N ASP A 342 -13.70 -12.90 10.28
CA ASP A 342 -14.07 -14.29 10.50
C ASP A 342 -12.88 -15.20 10.83
N LEU A 343 -11.71 -14.97 10.21
CA LEU A 343 -10.50 -15.77 10.46
C LEU A 343 -9.91 -15.46 11.85
N ILE A 344 -9.92 -14.18 12.22
CA ILE A 344 -9.49 -13.69 13.53
C ILE A 344 -10.39 -14.30 14.61
N THR A 345 -11.71 -14.27 14.41
CA THR A 345 -12.68 -14.79 15.38
C THR A 345 -12.54 -16.29 15.63
N ARG A 346 -12.09 -17.06 14.64
CA ARG A 346 -11.86 -18.51 14.79
C ARG A 346 -10.58 -18.89 15.54
N SER A 347 -9.60 -18.00 15.60
CA SER A 347 -8.24 -18.35 16.08
C SER A 347 -7.99 -18.08 17.57
N PHE A 348 -8.65 -17.07 18.14
CA PHE A 348 -8.56 -16.70 19.56
C PHE A 348 -9.32 -17.57 20.59
N PRO A 349 -10.44 -18.28 20.25
CA PRO A 349 -11.20 -19.08 21.22
C PRO A 349 -10.37 -20.17 21.92
N PHE A 350 -9.36 -20.72 21.22
CA PHE A 350 -8.44 -21.71 21.78
C PHE A 350 -7.61 -21.14 22.96
N LEU A 351 -7.10 -19.92 22.82
CA LEU A 351 -6.32 -19.25 23.87
C LEU A 351 -7.19 -18.95 25.10
N GLN A 352 -8.39 -18.42 24.88
CA GLN A 352 -9.33 -18.13 25.97
C GLN A 352 -9.78 -19.40 26.71
N LYS A 353 -10.02 -20.51 26.00
CA LYS A 353 -10.32 -21.81 26.62
C LYS A 353 -9.19 -22.27 27.53
N ARG A 354 -7.94 -22.11 27.09
CA ARG A 354 -6.75 -22.51 27.85
C ARG A 354 -6.55 -21.66 29.12
N LEU A 355 -6.74 -20.33 29.02
CA LEU A 355 -6.74 -19.44 30.19
C LEU A 355 -7.80 -19.84 31.22
N ARG A 356 -9.00 -20.22 30.77
CA ARG A 356 -10.10 -20.64 31.66
C ARG A 356 -9.79 -21.93 32.41
N VAL A 357 -9.24 -22.93 31.72
CA VAL A 357 -8.81 -24.19 32.35
C VAL A 357 -7.74 -23.93 33.42
N GLN A 358 -6.84 -22.99 33.19
CA GLN A 358 -5.81 -22.62 34.16
C GLN A 358 -6.35 -21.85 35.36
N ARG A 359 -7.29 -20.92 35.16
CA ARG A 359 -8.01 -20.27 36.28
C ARG A 359 -8.75 -21.30 37.14
N PHE A 360 -9.34 -22.31 36.50
CA PHE A 360 -9.96 -23.42 37.23
C PHE A 360 -8.93 -24.23 38.04
N ALA A 361 -7.77 -24.56 37.46
CA ALA A 361 -6.70 -25.24 38.18
C ALA A 361 -6.23 -24.48 39.43
N PHE A 362 -6.15 -23.14 39.38
CA PHE A 362 -5.89 -22.32 40.56
C PHE A 362 -6.91 -22.57 41.69
N TYR A 363 -8.21 -22.55 41.38
CA TYR A 363 -9.24 -22.72 42.42
C TYR A 363 -9.13 -24.10 43.09
N VAL A 364 -8.77 -25.12 42.32
CA VAL A 364 -8.49 -26.47 42.85
C VAL A 364 -7.30 -26.45 43.81
N VAL A 365 -6.18 -25.82 43.44
CA VAL A 365 -5.00 -25.72 44.31
C VAL A 365 -5.30 -24.95 45.59
N ALA A 366 -6.02 -23.83 45.49
CA ALA A 366 -6.44 -23.04 46.64
C ALA A 366 -7.34 -23.85 47.59
N ALA A 367 -8.28 -24.64 47.04
CA ALA A 367 -9.12 -25.53 47.84
C ALA A 367 -8.29 -26.62 48.56
N ILE A 368 -7.32 -27.23 47.87
CA ILE A 368 -6.43 -28.23 48.47
C ILE A 368 -5.61 -27.63 49.62
N LEU A 369 -5.05 -26.43 49.46
CA LEU A 369 -4.32 -25.74 50.53
C LEU A 369 -5.22 -25.45 51.74
N GLY A 370 -6.47 -25.02 51.49
CA GLY A 370 -7.46 -24.80 52.53
C GLY A 370 -7.81 -26.08 53.30
N VAL A 371 -8.09 -27.18 52.59
CA VAL A 371 -8.35 -28.49 53.20
C VAL A 371 -7.13 -28.98 53.98
N GLY A 372 -5.93 -28.86 53.42
CA GLY A 372 -4.68 -29.24 54.09
C GLY A 372 -4.45 -28.48 55.39
N LEU A 373 -4.76 -27.17 55.40
CA LEU A 373 -4.69 -26.36 56.62
C LEU A 373 -5.69 -26.83 57.68
N VAL A 374 -6.94 -27.13 57.29
CA VAL A 374 -7.96 -27.67 58.20
C VAL A 374 -7.51 -29.00 58.80
N VAL A 375 -7.00 -29.92 57.96
CA VAL A 375 -6.47 -31.21 58.42
C VAL A 375 -5.31 -31.01 59.40
N ALA A 376 -4.38 -30.11 59.13
CA ALA A 376 -3.27 -29.81 60.05
C ALA A 376 -3.76 -29.32 61.43
N HIS A 377 -4.82 -28.51 61.47
CA HIS A 377 -5.44 -28.09 62.74
C HIS A 377 -6.10 -29.26 63.46
N VAL A 378 -6.86 -30.10 62.75
CA VAL A 378 -7.49 -31.30 63.33
C VAL A 378 -6.44 -32.22 63.96
N VAL A 379 -5.36 -32.50 63.23
CA VAL A 379 -4.24 -33.33 63.71
C VAL A 379 -3.58 -32.69 64.93
N TYR A 380 -3.31 -31.38 64.89
CA TYR A 380 -2.71 -30.65 66.01
C TYR A 380 -3.55 -30.77 67.30
N PHE A 381 -4.87 -30.54 67.22
CA PHE A 381 -5.76 -30.64 68.37
C PHE A 381 -6.02 -32.08 68.84
N MET A 382 -5.97 -33.06 67.94
CA MET A 382 -6.11 -34.47 68.31
C MET A 382 -4.88 -35.00 69.08
N ILE A 383 -3.69 -34.55 68.69
CA ILE A 383 -2.42 -35.06 69.19
C ILE A 383 -1.87 -34.25 70.38
N THR A 384 -2.29 -32.98 70.53
CA THR A 384 -1.82 -32.06 71.59
C THR A 384 -2.91 -31.81 72.64
N ILE A 385 -2.94 -32.63 73.69
CA ILE A 385 -4.00 -32.63 74.72
C ILE A 385 -4.16 -31.26 75.43
N PRO A 386 -3.09 -30.56 75.87
CA PRO A 386 -3.23 -29.26 76.54
C PRO A 386 -3.84 -28.17 75.63
N ALA A 387 -3.65 -28.26 74.32
CA ALA A 387 -4.24 -27.33 73.36
C ALA A 387 -5.75 -27.60 73.17
N LYS A 388 -6.14 -28.88 73.18
CA LYS A 388 -7.54 -29.30 73.09
C LYS A 388 -8.34 -28.85 74.31
N GLU A 389 -7.81 -29.07 75.52
CA GLU A 389 -8.48 -28.66 76.77
C GLU A 389 -8.68 -27.14 76.84
N ARG A 390 -7.69 -26.34 76.41
CA ARG A 390 -7.84 -24.88 76.30
C ARG A 390 -8.88 -24.45 75.27
N LEU A 391 -8.97 -25.16 74.15
CA LEU A 391 -9.98 -24.88 73.12
C LEU A 391 -11.39 -25.18 73.63
N GLU A 392 -11.60 -26.31 74.32
CA GLU A 392 -12.87 -26.69 74.93
C GLU A 392 -13.31 -25.71 76.04
N HIS A 393 -12.36 -25.20 76.82
CA HIS A 393 -12.61 -24.13 77.80
C HIS A 393 -12.99 -22.80 77.14
N LEU A 394 -12.36 -22.45 76.00
CA LEU A 394 -12.72 -21.24 75.24
C LEU A 394 -14.10 -21.37 74.56
N LEU A 395 -14.38 -22.52 73.94
CA LEU A 395 -15.67 -22.77 73.28
C LEU A 395 -16.83 -22.82 74.29
N SER A 396 -16.63 -23.41 75.47
CA SER A 396 -17.64 -23.41 76.54
C SER A 396 -17.87 -21.99 77.10
N TYR A 397 -16.82 -21.18 77.20
CA TYR A 397 -16.92 -19.76 77.55
C TYR A 397 -17.74 -18.96 76.53
N PHE A 398 -17.51 -19.16 75.22
CA PHE A 398 -18.30 -18.49 74.17
C PHE A 398 -19.74 -19.01 74.06
N ALA A 399 -19.99 -20.30 74.28
CA ALA A 399 -21.34 -20.87 74.30
C ALA A 399 -22.18 -20.39 75.50
N CYS A 400 -21.56 -20.04 76.63
CA CYS A 400 -22.22 -19.39 77.76
C CYS A 400 -22.53 -17.89 77.52
N LEU A 401 -21.95 -17.28 76.47
CA LEU A 401 -22.07 -15.85 76.15
C LEU A 401 -23.01 -15.56 74.96
N SER A 402 -23.60 -16.57 74.33
CA SER A 402 -24.69 -16.40 73.35
C SER A 402 -26.05 -16.59 74.05
N PRO A 403 -26.92 -15.56 74.13
CA PRO A 403 -28.28 -15.69 74.67
C PRO A 403 -29.18 -16.56 73.81
#